data_AF-A0A9D8LDC7-F1
#
_entry.id   AF-A0A9D8LDC7-F1
#
_cell.length_a   1.000
_cell.length_b   1.000
_cell.length_c   1.000
_cell.angle_alpha   90.00
_cell.angle_beta   90.00
_cell.angle_gamma   90.00
#
_symmetry.space_group_name_H-M   'P 1'
#
loop_
_entity.id
_entity.type
_entity.pdbx_description
1 polymer ?
#
loop_
_entity_poly.entity_id
_entity_poly.type
_entity_poly.pdbx_seq_one_letter_code
_entity_poly.pdbx_strand_id
1 'polypeptide(L)' 'IETGEAWYWSRSRQELWHKGATSGQIQTIVEMRIDCDQDAVWLKVEVAGDGGCCHTGRRSCFYRRQPLRAEGSAPLVFA' A
#
# COMPACT_ATOMS: atom_id res chain seq x y z
N ILE A 1 -9.40 -11.44 -6.08
CA ILE A 1 -8.91 -12.80 -6.44
C ILE A 1 -9.15 -13.05 -7.92
N GLU A 2 -10.40 -12.97 -8.37
CA GLU A 2 -10.79 -13.20 -9.78
C GLU A 2 -9.96 -12.42 -10.80
N THR A 3 -9.68 -11.14 -10.53
CA THR A 3 -8.92 -10.27 -11.44
C THR A 3 -7.40 -10.46 -11.38
N GLY A 4 -6.87 -11.11 -10.34
CA GLY A 4 -5.42 -11.12 -10.08
C GLY A 4 -4.82 -9.77 -9.68
N GLU A 5 -5.64 -8.73 -9.46
CA GLU A 5 -5.20 -7.36 -9.16
C GLU A 5 -5.62 -6.92 -7.75
N ALA A 6 -4.95 -5.92 -7.19
CA ALA A 6 -5.27 -5.40 -5.87
C ALA A 6 -6.51 -4.49 -5.91
N TRP A 7 -7.54 -4.93 -5.19
CA TRP A 7 -8.76 -4.18 -4.91
C TRP A 7 -8.88 -3.94 -3.41
N TYR A 8 -9.26 -2.73 -3.03
CA TYR A 8 -9.42 -2.35 -1.63
C TYR A 8 -10.82 -1.80 -1.39
N TRP A 9 -11.29 -1.86 -0.14
CA TRP A 9 -12.47 -1.12 0.27
C TRP A 9 -12.08 0.32 0.62
N SER A 10 -12.59 1.29 -0.14
CA SER A 10 -12.39 2.70 0.16
C SER A 10 -13.37 3.14 1.26
N ARG A 11 -12.87 3.38 2.47
CA ARG A 11 -13.71 3.80 3.61
C ARG A 11 -14.36 5.17 3.42
N SER A 12 -13.73 6.10 2.71
CA SER A 12 -14.32 7.43 2.46
C SER A 12 -15.37 7.40 1.35
N ARG A 13 -15.19 6.53 0.36
CA ARG A 13 -16.12 6.39 -0.78
C ARG A 13 -17.19 5.33 -0.56
N GLN A 14 -17.02 4.45 0.44
CA GLN A 14 -17.91 3.32 0.74
C GLN A 14 -18.13 2.43 -0.49
N GLU A 15 -17.05 2.14 -1.22
CA GLU A 15 -17.07 1.30 -2.42
C GLU A 15 -15.79 0.49 -2.58
N LEU A 16 -15.86 -0.56 -3.40
CA LEU A 16 -14.68 -1.27 -3.89
C LEU A 16 -13.90 -0.36 -4.85
N TRP A 17 -12.61 -0.23 -4.58
CA TRP A 17 -11.71 0.62 -5.36
C TRP A 17 -10.57 -0.21 -5.95
N HIS A 18 -10.47 -0.15 -7.27
CA HIS A 18 -9.38 -0.73 -8.02
C HIS A 18 -8.12 0.15 -7.89
N LYS A 19 -7.09 -0.38 -7.21
CA LYS A 19 -5.85 0.37 -6.98
C LYS A 19 -5.19 0.72 -8.32
N GLY A 20 -5.07 2.02 -8.59
CA GLY A 20 -4.42 2.52 -9.79
C GLY A 20 -5.34 2.68 -10.99
N ALA A 21 -6.64 2.41 -10.90
CA ALA A 21 -7.57 2.56 -12.04
C ALA A 21 -7.56 3.97 -12.66
N THR A 22 -7.26 5.01 -11.87
CA THR A 22 -7.12 6.38 -12.37
C THR A 22 -5.68 6.74 -12.74
N SER A 23 -4.67 6.20 -12.03
CA SER A 23 -3.27 6.60 -12.20
C SER A 23 -2.46 5.69 -13.12
N GLY A 24 -3.00 4.54 -13.53
CA GLY A 24 -2.26 3.49 -14.25
C GLY A 24 -1.31 2.66 -13.37
N GLN A 25 -1.16 3.01 -12.09
CA GLN A 25 -0.32 2.27 -11.12
C GLN A 25 -1.05 1.05 -10.56
N ILE A 26 -1.47 0.17 -11.47
CA ILE A 26 -2.14 -1.09 -11.16
C ILE A 26 -1.18 -2.00 -10.38
N GLN A 27 -1.71 -2.74 -9.43
CA GLN A 27 -0.95 -3.70 -8.62
C GLN A 27 -1.39 -5.13 -8.99
N THR A 28 -0.55 -5.83 -9.74
CA THR A 28 -0.77 -7.24 -10.09
C THR A 28 -0.25 -8.12 -8.96
N ILE A 29 -1.08 -9.01 -8.42
CA ILE A 29 -0.76 -9.83 -7.26
C ILE A 29 0.09 -11.04 -7.71
N VAL A 30 1.28 -11.19 -7.11
CA VAL A 30 2.18 -12.33 -7.36
C VAL A 30 2.16 -13.36 -6.23
N GLU A 31 1.81 -12.95 -5.01
CA GLU A 31 1.67 -13.83 -3.85
C GLU A 31 0.68 -13.22 -2.86
N MET A 32 -0.16 -14.06 -2.25
CA MET A 32 -1.00 -13.68 -1.12
C MET A 32 -0.65 -14.56 0.07
N ARG A 33 -0.43 -13.94 1.24
CA ARG A 33 -0.28 -14.64 2.52
C ARG A 33 -1.37 -14.21 3.48
N ILE A 34 -1.78 -15.12 4.34
CA ILE A 34 -2.74 -14.88 5.41
C ILE A 34 -1.97 -14.95 6.73
N ASP A 35 -2.30 -14.11 7.69
CA ASP A 35 -1.72 -14.17 9.03
C ASP A 35 -2.26 -15.34 9.87
N CYS A 36 -1.80 -15.47 11.12
CA CYS A 36 -2.05 -16.67 11.92
C CYS A 36 -3.47 -16.75 12.48
N ASP A 37 -4.08 -15.61 12.79
CA ASP A 37 -5.45 -15.46 13.28
C ASP A 37 -6.45 -15.09 12.18
N GLN A 38 -5.97 -14.95 10.94
CA GLN A 38 -6.77 -14.85 9.72
C GLN A 38 -7.60 -13.56 9.62
N ASP A 39 -7.07 -12.47 10.15
CA ASP A 39 -7.69 -11.14 10.06
C ASP A 39 -6.92 -10.16 9.15
N ALA A 40 -5.73 -10.56 8.68
CA ALA A 40 -4.96 -9.78 7.70
C ALA A 40 -4.42 -10.62 6.54
N VAL A 41 -4.24 -9.93 5.41
CA VAL A 41 -3.62 -10.48 4.19
C VAL A 41 -2.42 -9.64 3.81
N TRP A 42 -1.29 -10.29 3.52
CA TRP A 42 -0.12 -9.66 2.92
C TRP A 42 -0.04 -9.98 1.43
N LEU A 43 -0.18 -8.95 0.60
CA LEU A 43 -0.06 -9.03 -0.85
C LEU A 43 1.35 -8.65 -1.28
N LYS A 44 2.03 -9.53 -2.02
CA LYS A 44 3.18 -9.15 -2.84
C LYS A 44 2.67 -8.83 -4.24
N VAL A 45 3.11 -7.71 -4.79
CA VAL A 45 2.59 -7.18 -6.04
C VAL A 45 3.70 -6.65 -6.95
N GLU A 46 3.46 -6.74 -8.25
CA GLU A 46 4.15 -5.96 -9.27
C GLU A 46 3.33 -4.70 -9.57
N VAL A 47 4.01 -3.55 -9.71
CA VAL A 47 3.35 -2.25 -9.86
C VAL A 47 3.60 -1.73 -11.27
N ALA A 48 2.52 -1.45 -11.99
CA ALA A 48 2.57 -0.86 -13.33
C ALA A 48 2.86 0.66 -13.30
N GLY A 49 2.95 1.27 -14.48
CA GLY A 49 3.16 2.71 -14.63
C GLY A 49 4.59 3.13 -14.26
N ASP A 50 4.71 4.22 -13.50
CA ASP A 50 5.99 4.76 -13.01
C ASP A 50 6.58 4.00 -11.81
N GLY A 51 5.93 2.90 -11.39
CA GLY A 51 6.31 2.11 -10.22
C GLY A 51 5.97 2.81 -8.88
N GLY A 52 5.29 3.95 -8.92
CA GLY A 52 4.77 4.63 -7.74
C GLY A 52 3.58 3.89 -7.12
N CYS A 53 3.47 3.93 -5.79
CA CYS A 53 2.24 3.50 -5.10
C CYS A 53 1.56 4.62 -4.32
N CYS A 54 2.31 5.69 -4.01
CA CYS A 54 1.83 6.83 -3.27
C CYS A 54 1.39 7.93 -4.24
N HIS A 55 0.29 8.61 -3.92
CA HIS A 55 -0.22 9.77 -4.66
C HIS A 55 0.77 10.96 -4.71
N THR A 56 1.85 10.92 -3.91
CA THR A 56 2.94 11.91 -3.93
C THR A 56 4.04 11.57 -4.94
N GLY A 57 3.86 10.55 -5.78
CA GLY A 57 4.85 10.09 -6.77
C GLY A 57 5.95 9.19 -6.19
N ARG A 58 5.79 8.72 -4.96
CA ARG A 58 6.77 7.85 -4.29
C ARG A 58 6.42 6.38 -4.45
N ARG A 59 7.44 5.52 -4.49
CA ARG A 59 7.28 4.05 -4.56
C ARG A 59 6.50 3.47 -3.38
N SER A 60 6.63 4.04 -2.18
CA SER A 60 5.92 3.58 -0.97
C SER A 60 5.35 4.77 -0.21
N CYS A 61 4.18 4.58 0.41
CA CYS A 61 3.64 5.53 1.38
C CYS A 61 4.52 5.63 2.64
N PHE A 62 5.25 4.55 2.97
CA PHE A 62 6.17 4.46 4.09
C PHE A 62 7.57 4.98 3.72
N TYR A 63 7.65 6.15 3.11
CA TYR A 63 8.92 6.78 2.70
C TYR A 63 9.59 7.59 3.82
N ARG A 64 8.84 7.92 4.89
CA ARG A 64 9.34 8.57 6.10
C ARG A 64 9.71 7.49 7.11
N ARG A 65 10.82 7.66 7.82
CA ARG A 65 11.28 6.74 8.87
C ARG A 65 11.59 7.50 10.15
N GLN A 66 11.23 6.93 11.29
CA GLN A 66 11.66 7.41 12.59
C GLN A 66 12.88 6.59 13.04
N PRO A 67 14.04 7.21 13.33
CA PRO A 67 15.18 6.50 13.89
C PRO A 67 14.85 5.99 15.31
N LEU A 68 15.44 4.85 15.68
CA LEU A 68 15.29 4.26 17.02
C LEU A 68 16.49 4.67 17.91
N ARG A 69 16.29 4.70 19.23
CA ARG A 69 17.31 4.95 20.28
C ARG A 69 17.79 6.42 20.36
N ALA A 70 19.05 6.68 20.74
CA ALA A 70 19.60 7.99 21.10
C ALA A 70 19.48 9.08 20.01
N GLU A 71 19.15 8.69 18.78
CA GLU A 71 18.88 9.59 17.65
C GLU A 71 17.38 9.88 17.46
N GLY A 72 16.50 9.27 18.26
CA GLY A 72 15.05 9.23 18.10
C GLY A 72 14.27 10.17 19.03
N SER A 73 14.84 11.31 19.45
CA SER A 73 14.13 12.28 20.30
C SER A 73 13.11 13.14 19.56
N ALA A 74 13.09 13.09 18.22
CA ALA A 74 12.15 13.86 17.42
C ALA A 74 10.73 13.26 17.50
N PRO A 75 9.66 14.06 17.67
CA PRO A 75 8.30 13.57 17.67
C PRO A 75 7.90 12.98 16.31
N LEU A 76 6.97 12.03 16.30
CA LEU A 76 6.38 11.53 15.07
C LEU A 76 5.56 12.65 14.41
N VAL A 77 6.04 13.15 13.26
CA VAL A 77 5.34 14.17 12.49
C VAL A 77 4.47 13.48 11.44
N PHE A 78 3.16 13.47 11.70
CA PHE A 78 2.14 13.09 10.74
C PHE A 78 1.73 14.35 9.96
N ALA A 79 2.51 14.69 8.93
CA ALA A 79 2.04 15.61 7.89
C ALA A 79 1.05 14.88 6.97
#